data_AF-A0A930DQI0-F1
#
_entry.id   AF-A0A930DQI0-F1
#
_cell.length_a   1.000
_cell.length_b   1.000
_cell.length_c   1.000
_cell.angle_alpha   90.00
_cell.angle_beta   90.00
_cell.angle_gamma   90.00
#
_symmetry.space_group_name_H-M   'P 1'
#
loop_
_entity.id
_entity.type
_entity.pdbx_description
1 polymer ?
#
loop_
_entity_poly.entity_id
_entity_poly.type
_entity_poly.pdbx_seq_one_letter_code
_entity_poly.pdbx_strand_id
1 'polypeptide(L)'
;IMEELMCFHDVDIQWGNHDVDWMGAFCGNPACIANVLRIATSYNSFDVLEDGYGINLRPLSMFAQEVYGNDPCTCFTPHLWDKNIADSVEPELAAKMCKTISVMMWKLEGQLIRRHPEYGLEHRMLLHKVNLEKGEVEVDGKIYPMKDCNFPTVDWKDPYTLSEKEQELMDTLTYSFTHSKVLKKHIDFFFTHGSMYKIINHNILYHGCIPMTEDEEFLPLSTRDGEVSGKRLMDYCEQKCIEAYFMNEELDPNGKLYATDFFWYLWCGPKSPLFGKDKMTTFEHCFIEDTESHKESFNSYYKWIEKESYVDKIIQEFDEDPELSHIVNGHVPVKSKKGESPIKASGKLFIIDGGISKAYHSKTGIAGYTLIYDSKHLSLAKHKDFHKGEENTPEIQMVERMKTRIRIGETDKGIELRKQMTDLLDLLEAYQNGEIKEA
;
A
#
# COMPACT_ATOMS: atom_id res chain seq x y z
N ILE A 1 10.47 -11.92 7.44
CA ILE A 1 10.80 -11.01 6.31
C ILE A 1 11.47 -9.75 6.84
N MET A 2 10.78 -8.90 7.62
CA MET A 2 11.37 -7.66 8.13
C MET A 2 12.69 -7.84 8.89
N GLU A 3 12.76 -8.81 9.81
CA GLU A 3 14.00 -9.12 10.54
C GLU A 3 15.18 -9.49 9.61
N GLU A 4 14.90 -10.15 8.48
CA GLU A 4 15.92 -10.47 7.47
C GLU A 4 16.32 -9.22 6.68
N LEU A 5 15.34 -8.41 6.24
CA LEU A 5 15.59 -7.16 5.51
C LEU A 5 16.48 -6.20 6.30
N MET A 6 16.26 -6.09 7.61
CA MET A 6 17.04 -5.25 8.52
C MET A 6 18.49 -5.73 8.74
N CYS A 7 18.83 -6.94 8.32
CA CYS A 7 20.19 -7.48 8.40
C CYS A 7 21.05 -7.17 7.17
N PHE A 8 20.44 -6.71 6.07
CA PHE A 8 21.18 -6.31 4.87
C PHE A 8 21.71 -4.88 5.00
N HIS A 9 22.92 -4.66 4.47
CA HIS A 9 23.59 -3.35 4.51
C HIS A 9 22.95 -2.34 3.54
N ASP A 10 22.57 -2.78 2.34
CA ASP A 10 22.06 -1.91 1.27
C ASP A 10 20.66 -2.37 0.87
N VAL A 11 19.64 -1.76 1.48
CA VAL A 11 18.23 -1.99 1.19
C VAL A 11 17.51 -0.66 1.09
N ASP A 12 16.65 -0.54 0.09
CA ASP A 12 15.72 0.56 -0.11
C ASP A 12 14.31 -0.04 -0.38
N ILE A 13 13.26 0.61 0.11
CA ILE A 13 11.88 0.13 0.06
C ILE A 13 10.99 1.18 -0.59
N GLN A 14 10.35 0.84 -1.70
CA GLN A 14 9.27 1.65 -2.26
C GLN A 14 7.96 1.27 -1.56
N TRP A 15 7.40 2.19 -0.78
CA TRP A 15 6.19 1.92 0.01
C TRP A 15 5.02 1.51 -0.89
N GLY A 16 4.38 0.40 -0.56
CA GLY A 16 3.14 -0.06 -1.18
C GLY A 16 1.90 0.31 -0.37
N ASN A 17 0.72 0.03 -0.94
CA ASN A 17 -0.56 0.30 -0.26
C ASN A 17 -0.66 -0.42 1.09
N HIS A 18 -0.24 -1.69 1.16
CA HIS A 18 -0.24 -2.44 2.42
C HIS A 18 0.73 -1.84 3.45
N ASP A 19 1.90 -1.37 3.04
CA ASP A 19 2.88 -0.77 3.96
C ASP A 19 2.29 0.50 4.59
N VAL A 20 1.69 1.38 3.79
CA VAL A 20 1.08 2.62 4.29
C VAL A 20 -0.15 2.37 5.17
N ASP A 21 -0.88 1.27 4.97
CA ASP A 21 -1.98 0.86 5.85
C ASP A 21 -1.44 0.46 7.24
N TRP A 22 -0.35 -0.30 7.30
CA TRP A 22 0.34 -0.62 8.56
C TRP A 22 1.00 0.60 9.21
N MET A 23 1.62 1.48 8.42
CA MET A 23 2.17 2.76 8.91
C MET A 23 1.08 3.65 9.50
N GLY A 24 -0.07 3.75 8.83
CA GLY A 24 -1.24 4.48 9.32
C GLY A 24 -1.82 3.87 10.60
N ALA A 25 -1.89 2.54 10.67
CA ALA A 25 -2.33 1.85 11.88
C ALA A 25 -1.39 2.13 13.07
N PHE A 26 -0.07 2.13 12.84
CA PHE A 26 0.92 2.51 13.85
C PHE A 26 0.82 3.98 14.26
N CYS A 27 0.53 4.88 13.31
CA CYS A 27 0.29 6.31 13.58
C CYS A 27 -1.06 6.58 14.27
N GLY A 28 -1.83 5.53 14.59
CA GLY A 28 -3.07 5.61 15.34
C GLY A 28 -4.30 5.91 14.50
N ASN A 29 -4.26 5.73 13.18
CA ASN A 29 -5.45 5.86 12.34
C ASN A 29 -6.43 4.68 12.60
N PRO A 30 -7.66 4.92 13.10
CA PRO A 30 -8.59 3.85 13.43
C PRO A 30 -9.08 3.05 12.21
N ALA A 31 -9.23 3.71 11.05
CA ALA A 31 -9.69 3.04 9.83
C ALA A 31 -8.61 2.09 9.29
N CYS A 32 -7.34 2.48 9.32
CA CYS A 32 -6.21 1.62 9.00
C CYS A 32 -6.08 0.45 10.00
N ILE A 33 -6.21 0.70 11.31
CA ILE A 33 -6.21 -0.37 12.33
C ILE A 33 -7.31 -1.40 12.02
N ALA A 34 -8.54 -0.93 11.80
CA ALA A 34 -9.66 -1.79 11.47
C ALA A 34 -9.44 -2.57 10.16
N ASN A 35 -8.82 -1.93 9.16
CA ASN A 35 -8.49 -2.54 7.88
C ASN A 35 -7.41 -3.63 8.01
N VAL A 36 -6.30 -3.37 8.70
CA VAL A 36 -5.24 -4.35 8.98
C VAL A 36 -5.82 -5.59 9.67
N LEU A 37 -6.65 -5.38 10.70
CA LEU A 37 -7.32 -6.46 11.42
C LEU A 37 -8.33 -7.21 10.54
N ARG A 38 -9.09 -6.51 9.70
CA ARG A 38 -10.01 -7.12 8.73
C ARG A 38 -9.26 -8.01 7.74
N ILE A 39 -8.14 -7.53 7.19
CA ILE A 39 -7.31 -8.33 6.28
C ILE A 39 -6.79 -9.57 7.02
N ALA A 40 -6.17 -9.41 8.19
CA ALA A 40 -5.61 -10.52 8.95
C ALA A 40 -6.67 -11.58 9.31
N THR A 41 -7.82 -11.16 9.83
CA THR A 41 -8.94 -12.07 10.16
C THR A 41 -9.51 -12.76 8.92
N SER A 42 -9.58 -12.06 7.78
CA SER A 42 -10.10 -12.63 6.52
C SER A 42 -9.18 -13.69 5.89
N TYR A 43 -7.87 -13.65 6.16
CA TYR A 43 -6.89 -14.66 5.71
C TYR A 43 -6.41 -15.58 6.84
N ASN A 44 -7.05 -15.52 8.01
CA ASN A 44 -6.69 -16.27 9.21
C ASN A 44 -5.25 -16.02 9.72
N SER A 45 -4.63 -14.88 9.39
CA SER A 45 -3.23 -14.56 9.73
C SER A 45 -3.11 -13.93 11.14
N PHE A 46 -3.61 -14.63 12.16
CA PHE A 46 -3.63 -14.16 13.55
C PHE A 46 -2.23 -14.15 14.18
N ASP A 47 -1.39 -15.11 13.81
CA ASP A 47 0.00 -15.24 14.23
C ASP A 47 0.83 -13.98 13.97
N VAL A 48 0.63 -13.34 12.82
CA VAL A 48 1.29 -12.07 12.47
C VAL A 48 0.99 -10.98 13.50
N LEU A 49 -0.25 -10.91 13.97
CA LEU A 49 -0.69 -9.90 14.92
C LEU A 49 -0.26 -10.23 16.35
N GLU A 50 -0.59 -11.43 16.84
CA GLU A 50 -0.39 -11.82 18.24
C GLU A 50 1.07 -12.17 18.53
N ASP A 51 1.66 -13.10 17.76
CA ASP A 51 3.02 -13.58 17.98
C ASP A 51 4.06 -12.65 17.34
N GLY A 52 3.75 -12.14 16.13
CA GLY A 52 4.65 -11.27 15.38
C GLY A 52 4.77 -9.87 15.99
N TYR A 53 3.63 -9.22 16.26
CA TYR A 53 3.60 -7.83 16.70
C TYR A 53 3.14 -7.63 18.15
N GLY A 54 2.74 -8.69 18.87
CA GLY A 54 2.29 -8.58 20.26
C GLY A 54 0.96 -7.83 20.42
N ILE A 55 0.14 -7.78 19.37
CA ILE A 55 -1.16 -7.11 19.38
C ILE A 55 -2.18 -8.05 20.02
N ASN A 56 -2.78 -7.64 21.13
CA ASN A 56 -3.72 -8.47 21.88
C ASN A 56 -5.11 -8.45 21.24
N LEU A 57 -5.55 -9.59 20.69
CA LEU A 57 -6.85 -9.71 20.01
C LEU A 57 -7.97 -10.27 20.92
N ARG A 58 -7.67 -10.58 22.19
CA ARG A 58 -8.67 -11.06 23.14
C ARG A 58 -9.86 -10.11 23.32
N PRO A 59 -9.70 -8.78 23.41
CA PRO A 59 -10.84 -7.86 23.48
C PRO A 59 -11.75 -7.98 22.25
N LEU A 60 -11.16 -8.10 21.05
CA LEU A 60 -11.91 -8.27 19.80
C LEU A 60 -12.65 -9.61 19.76
N SER A 61 -12.00 -10.71 20.14
CA SER A 61 -12.64 -12.04 20.12
C SER A 61 -13.80 -12.14 21.12
N MET A 62 -13.63 -11.59 22.33
CA MET A 62 -14.69 -11.53 23.33
C MET A 62 -15.87 -10.68 22.87
N PHE A 63 -15.59 -9.49 22.34
CA PHE A 63 -16.63 -8.59 21.83
C PHE A 63 -17.38 -9.20 20.64
N ALA A 64 -16.67 -9.80 19.68
CA ALA A 64 -17.27 -10.47 18.55
C ALA A 64 -18.20 -11.62 18.96
N GLN A 65 -17.81 -12.42 19.96
CA GLN A 65 -18.63 -13.50 20.49
C GLN A 65 -19.86 -12.98 21.26
N GLU A 66 -19.73 -11.86 21.97
CA GLU A 66 -20.86 -11.20 22.65
C GLU A 66 -21.88 -10.66 21.64
N VAL A 67 -21.40 -9.98 20.59
CA VAL A 67 -22.23 -9.30 19.59
C VAL A 67 -22.96 -10.29 18.68
N TYR A 68 -22.24 -11.30 18.16
CA TYR A 68 -22.78 -12.21 17.15
C TYR A 68 -23.29 -13.53 17.74
N GLY A 69 -22.84 -13.95 18.93
CA GLY A 69 -23.38 -15.11 19.64
C GLY A 69 -23.35 -16.39 18.78
N ASN A 70 -24.53 -16.82 18.31
CA ASN A 70 -24.73 -18.01 17.48
C ASN A 70 -24.82 -17.70 15.97
N ASP A 71 -24.68 -16.43 15.54
CA ASP A 71 -24.60 -16.08 14.12
C ASP A 71 -23.30 -16.67 13.53
N PRO A 72 -23.40 -17.57 12.52
CA PRO A 72 -22.23 -18.18 11.91
C PRO A 72 -21.38 -17.21 11.08
N CYS A 73 -21.88 -15.99 10.80
CA CYS A 73 -21.16 -14.95 10.05
C CYS A 73 -20.59 -15.45 8.71
N THR A 74 -21.35 -16.28 7.99
CA THR A 74 -20.85 -17.05 6.84
C THR A 74 -20.26 -16.20 5.71
N CYS A 75 -20.76 -14.96 5.52
CA CYS A 75 -20.21 -13.99 4.56
C CYS A 75 -18.76 -13.57 4.86
N PHE A 76 -18.26 -13.84 6.06
CA PHE A 76 -16.93 -13.46 6.56
C PHE A 76 -16.05 -14.68 6.87
N THR A 77 -16.42 -15.86 6.38
CA THR A 77 -15.62 -17.07 6.54
C THR A 77 -14.20 -16.85 5.99
N PRO A 78 -13.13 -17.13 6.76
CA PRO A 78 -11.76 -16.89 6.30
C PRO A 78 -11.40 -17.65 5.02
N HIS A 79 -10.56 -17.03 4.20
CA HIS A 79 -9.96 -17.65 3.03
C HIS A 79 -8.81 -18.58 3.45
N LEU A 80 -9.10 -19.87 3.62
CA LEU A 80 -8.12 -20.88 4.03
C LEU A 80 -7.37 -21.43 2.80
N TRP A 81 -6.13 -20.98 2.57
CA TRP A 81 -5.29 -21.43 1.46
C TRP A 81 -4.34 -22.57 1.85
N ASP A 82 -3.88 -22.59 3.10
CA ASP A 82 -3.13 -23.69 3.71
C ASP A 82 -3.87 -24.15 4.97
N LYS A 83 -3.67 -25.41 5.38
CA LYS A 83 -3.84 -25.76 6.80
C LYS A 83 -2.69 -25.08 7.53
N ASN A 84 -2.89 -23.85 7.98
CA ASN A 84 -1.91 -23.21 8.84
C ASN A 84 -1.86 -24.06 10.13
N ILE A 85 -0.79 -24.82 10.32
CA ILE A 85 -0.66 -25.79 11.42
C ILE A 85 -0.57 -25.05 12.78
N ALA A 86 -0.29 -23.75 12.74
CA ALA A 86 -0.07 -22.89 13.91
C ALA A 86 -1.25 -21.96 14.26
N ASP A 87 -2.24 -21.76 13.40
CA ASP A 87 -3.34 -20.84 13.73
C ASP A 87 -4.32 -21.50 14.70
N SER A 88 -4.38 -20.95 15.91
CA SER A 88 -5.18 -21.45 17.03
C SER A 88 -6.64 -20.98 17.03
N VAL A 89 -7.05 -20.14 16.09
CA VAL A 89 -8.39 -19.54 16.08
C VAL A 89 -9.34 -20.38 15.23
N GLU A 90 -10.43 -20.83 15.84
CA GLU A 90 -11.49 -21.55 15.14
C GLU A 90 -12.11 -20.68 14.03
N PRO A 91 -12.33 -21.21 12.80
CA PRO A 91 -12.81 -20.44 11.67
C PRO A 91 -14.12 -19.66 11.92
N GLU A 92 -15.01 -20.18 12.75
CA GLU A 92 -16.25 -19.50 13.12
C GLU A 92 -15.99 -18.24 13.97
N LEU A 93 -15.05 -18.32 14.92
CA LEU A 93 -14.65 -17.16 15.72
C LEU A 93 -13.94 -16.12 14.84
N ALA A 94 -13.07 -16.58 13.94
CA ALA A 94 -12.40 -15.70 12.97
C ALA A 94 -13.42 -14.96 12.07
N ALA A 95 -14.49 -15.65 11.62
CA ALA A 95 -15.57 -15.02 10.85
C ALA A 95 -16.32 -13.94 11.66
N LYS A 96 -16.63 -14.21 12.93
CA LYS A 96 -17.26 -13.21 13.83
C LYS A 96 -16.37 -12.00 14.05
N MET A 97 -15.07 -12.22 14.29
CA MET A 97 -14.09 -11.14 14.45
C MET A 97 -13.97 -10.31 13.17
N CYS A 98 -13.89 -10.97 12.01
CA CYS A 98 -13.84 -10.33 10.70
C CYS A 98 -15.08 -9.47 10.44
N LYS A 99 -16.29 -10.00 10.70
CA LYS A 99 -17.55 -9.25 10.57
C LYS A 99 -17.58 -8.04 11.51
N THR A 100 -17.23 -8.26 12.78
CA THR A 100 -17.18 -7.20 13.81
C THR A 100 -16.30 -6.04 13.38
N ILE A 101 -15.04 -6.32 13.02
CA ILE A 101 -14.09 -5.29 12.66
C ILE A 101 -14.42 -4.65 11.30
N SER A 102 -15.04 -5.39 10.37
CA SER A 102 -15.51 -4.82 9.10
C SER A 102 -16.65 -3.81 9.30
N VAL A 103 -17.62 -4.11 10.17
CA VAL A 103 -18.70 -3.16 10.51
C VAL A 103 -18.13 -1.91 11.16
N MET A 104 -17.19 -2.06 12.11
CA MET A 104 -16.50 -0.91 12.71
C MET A 104 -15.67 -0.13 11.69
N MET A 105 -14.99 -0.81 10.77
CA MET A 105 -14.23 -0.19 9.68
C MET A 105 -15.13 0.73 8.85
N TRP A 106 -16.28 0.26 8.35
CA TRP A 106 -17.19 1.11 7.56
C TRP A 106 -17.76 2.30 8.33
N LYS A 107 -17.95 2.17 9.65
CA LYS A 107 -18.30 3.30 10.52
C LYS A 107 -17.19 4.35 10.54
N LEU A 108 -15.97 3.91 10.82
CA LEU A 108 -14.77 4.75 10.89
C LEU A 108 -14.44 5.41 9.55
N GLU A 109 -14.55 4.67 8.44
CA GLU A 109 -14.40 5.21 7.09
C GLU A 109 -15.44 6.31 6.82
N GLY A 110 -16.70 6.11 7.19
CA GLY A 110 -17.72 7.15 7.03
C GLY A 110 -17.46 8.39 7.88
N GLN A 111 -16.92 8.24 9.10
CA GLN A 111 -16.49 9.38 9.90
C GLN A 111 -15.31 10.13 9.24
N LEU A 112 -14.33 9.40 8.72
CA LEU A 112 -13.17 9.97 8.02
C LEU A 112 -13.60 10.70 6.75
N ILE A 113 -14.45 10.10 5.93
CA ILE A 113 -15.00 10.72 4.71
C ILE A 113 -15.76 12.01 5.06
N ARG A 114 -16.55 12.02 6.14
CA ARG A 114 -17.23 13.24 6.62
C ARG A 114 -16.25 14.35 7.05
N ARG A 115 -15.10 13.98 7.63
CA ARG A 115 -14.03 14.94 8.00
C ARG A 115 -13.26 15.46 6.78
N HIS A 116 -13.21 14.69 5.70
CA HIS A 116 -12.44 14.97 4.49
C HIS A 116 -13.30 14.95 3.21
N PRO A 117 -14.26 15.89 3.06
CA PRO A 117 -15.08 15.97 1.86
C PRO A 117 -14.26 16.17 0.58
N GLU A 118 -13.06 16.77 0.69
CA GLU A 118 -12.12 16.95 -0.42
C GLU A 118 -11.67 15.63 -1.08
N TYR A 119 -11.81 14.49 -0.40
CA TYR A 119 -11.48 13.19 -0.98
C TYR A 119 -12.50 12.70 -2.02
N GLY A 120 -13.70 13.27 -2.05
CA GLY A 120 -14.75 12.90 -3.02
C GLY A 120 -15.30 11.47 -2.84
N LEU A 121 -15.18 10.91 -1.64
CA LEU A 121 -15.51 9.52 -1.34
C LEU A 121 -16.89 9.32 -0.68
N GLU A 122 -17.74 10.36 -0.62
CA GLU A 122 -19.10 10.25 -0.04
C GLU A 122 -19.94 9.12 -0.67
N HIS A 123 -19.76 8.85 -1.96
CA HIS A 123 -20.45 7.76 -2.64
C HIS A 123 -20.13 6.37 -2.08
N ARG A 124 -19.00 6.22 -1.35
CA ARG A 124 -18.58 4.98 -0.67
C ARG A 124 -19.13 4.84 0.75
N MET A 125 -19.82 5.85 1.25
CA MET A 125 -20.58 5.73 2.50
C MET A 125 -21.86 4.92 2.21
N LEU A 126 -21.81 3.60 2.44
CA LEU A 126 -22.92 2.70 2.04
C LEU A 126 -23.88 2.31 3.17
N LEU A 127 -23.47 2.37 4.45
CA LEU A 127 -24.33 1.98 5.57
C LEU A 127 -25.69 2.68 5.57
N HIS A 128 -25.74 4.00 5.36
CA HIS A 128 -27.02 4.73 5.31
C HIS A 128 -27.92 4.42 4.10
N LYS A 129 -27.41 3.64 3.13
CA LYS A 129 -28.16 3.19 1.94
C LYS A 129 -28.73 1.78 2.09
N VAL A 130 -28.50 1.13 3.23
CA VAL A 130 -29.07 -0.19 3.55
C VAL A 130 -30.53 -0.02 3.99
N ASN A 131 -31.41 -0.81 3.39
CA ASN A 131 -32.80 -0.98 3.79
C ASN A 131 -32.98 -2.36 4.43
N LEU A 132 -32.99 -2.41 5.76
CA LEU A 132 -33.14 -3.67 6.50
C LEU A 132 -34.51 -4.33 6.34
N GLU A 133 -35.59 -3.56 6.16
CA GLU A 133 -36.94 -4.11 6.02
C GLU A 133 -37.07 -4.96 4.75
N LYS A 134 -36.39 -4.53 3.68
CA LYS A 134 -36.38 -5.21 2.40
C LYS A 134 -35.16 -6.12 2.19
N GLY A 135 -34.13 -5.99 3.02
CA GLY A 135 -32.87 -6.71 2.89
C GLY A 135 -32.09 -6.31 1.62
N GLU A 136 -32.08 -5.02 1.29
CA GLU A 136 -31.45 -4.48 0.08
C GLU A 136 -30.54 -3.28 0.38
N VAL A 137 -29.60 -2.98 -0.51
CA VAL A 137 -28.71 -1.82 -0.43
C VAL A 137 -28.60 -1.14 -1.78
N GLU A 138 -28.59 0.20 -1.79
CA GLU A 138 -28.34 0.98 -3.00
C GLU A 138 -26.84 1.25 -3.18
N VAL A 139 -26.27 0.82 -4.30
CA VAL A 139 -24.88 1.08 -4.70
C VAL A 139 -24.89 1.65 -6.11
N ASP A 140 -24.25 2.81 -6.30
CA ASP A 140 -24.15 3.50 -7.59
C ASP A 140 -25.50 3.66 -8.34
N GLY A 141 -26.57 3.92 -7.58
CA GLY A 141 -27.93 4.12 -8.11
C GLY A 141 -28.68 2.83 -8.49
N LYS A 142 -28.12 1.65 -8.23
CA LYS A 142 -28.78 0.35 -8.40
C LYS A 142 -29.02 -0.32 -7.05
N ILE A 143 -30.18 -0.96 -6.92
CA ILE A 143 -30.57 -1.69 -5.71
C ILE A 143 -30.12 -3.15 -5.83
N TYR A 144 -29.50 -3.67 -4.78
CA TYR A 144 -28.99 -5.03 -4.69
C TYR A 144 -29.54 -5.74 -3.45
N PRO A 145 -29.94 -7.03 -3.56
CA PRO A 145 -30.26 -7.83 -2.39
C PRO A 145 -28.99 -8.11 -1.57
N MET A 146 -29.12 -8.08 -0.24
CA MET A 146 -28.01 -8.34 0.68
C MET A 146 -27.98 -9.82 1.10
N LYS A 147 -26.77 -10.40 1.16
CA LYS A 147 -26.52 -11.76 1.65
C LYS A 147 -26.68 -11.89 3.17
N ASP A 148 -26.49 -10.79 3.88
CA ASP A 148 -26.52 -10.71 5.35
C ASP A 148 -27.04 -9.31 5.75
N CYS A 149 -27.98 -9.28 6.69
CA CYS A 149 -28.61 -8.06 7.21
C CYS A 149 -28.46 -7.94 8.75
N ASN A 150 -27.62 -8.77 9.37
CA ASN A 150 -27.43 -8.75 10.82
C ASN A 150 -26.34 -7.74 11.24
N PHE A 151 -26.79 -6.54 11.61
CA PHE A 151 -25.96 -5.42 12.06
C PHE A 151 -26.35 -4.97 13.49
N PRO A 152 -26.10 -5.80 14.51
CA PRO A 152 -26.62 -5.58 15.87
C PRO A 152 -26.07 -4.32 16.56
N THR A 153 -24.92 -3.80 16.11
CA THR A 153 -24.27 -2.60 16.71
C THR A 153 -24.54 -1.30 15.95
N VAL A 154 -25.24 -1.34 14.81
CA VAL A 154 -25.49 -0.15 13.98
C VAL A 154 -26.74 0.59 14.47
N ASP A 155 -26.59 1.86 14.85
CA ASP A 155 -27.72 2.77 15.02
C ASP A 155 -28.11 3.39 13.68
N TRP A 156 -29.23 2.96 13.11
CA TRP A 156 -29.68 3.41 11.79
C TRP A 156 -30.08 4.90 11.71
N LYS A 157 -30.15 5.62 12.84
CA LYS A 157 -30.31 7.08 12.82
C LYS A 157 -29.01 7.80 12.49
N ASP A 158 -27.89 7.26 12.91
CA ASP A 158 -26.55 7.71 12.51
C ASP A 158 -25.61 6.50 12.39
N PRO A 159 -25.67 5.81 11.23
CA PRO A 159 -25.09 4.47 11.09
C PRO A 159 -23.56 4.44 11.14
N TYR A 160 -22.89 5.59 11.17
CA TYR A 160 -21.45 5.72 11.22
C TYR A 160 -20.91 5.99 12.63
N THR A 161 -21.77 6.13 13.62
CA THR A 161 -21.35 6.31 15.01
C THR A 161 -20.98 4.97 15.64
N LEU A 162 -19.80 4.91 16.28
CA LEU A 162 -19.41 3.79 17.12
C LEU A 162 -20.26 3.80 18.39
N SER A 163 -20.77 2.64 18.79
CA SER A 163 -21.31 2.43 20.14
C SER A 163 -20.21 2.60 21.19
N GLU A 164 -20.58 2.83 22.44
CA GLU A 164 -19.62 2.99 23.55
C GLU A 164 -18.64 1.80 23.64
N LYS A 165 -19.14 0.56 23.51
CA LYS A 165 -18.30 -0.64 23.51
C LYS A 165 -17.38 -0.74 22.28
N GLU A 166 -17.85 -0.32 21.10
CA GLU A 166 -17.01 -0.27 19.91
C GLU A 166 -15.90 0.79 20.06
N GLN A 167 -16.19 1.93 20.70
CA GLN A 167 -15.20 2.95 20.99
C GLN A 167 -14.14 2.44 21.99
N GLU A 168 -14.56 1.83 23.10
CA GLU A 168 -13.64 1.23 24.09
C GLU A 168 -12.73 0.15 23.45
N LEU A 169 -13.30 -0.68 22.57
CA LEU A 169 -12.53 -1.67 21.81
C LEU A 169 -11.51 -0.99 20.89
N MET A 170 -11.93 0.01 20.12
CA MET A 170 -11.04 0.72 19.19
C MET A 170 -9.93 1.47 19.93
N ASP A 171 -10.20 2.07 21.08
CA ASP A 171 -9.20 2.73 21.92
C ASP A 171 -8.15 1.72 22.41
N THR A 172 -8.60 0.53 22.83
CA THR A 172 -7.72 -0.58 23.26
C THR A 172 -6.84 -1.09 22.11
N LEU A 173 -7.41 -1.24 20.90
CA LEU A 173 -6.68 -1.65 19.71
C LEU A 173 -5.68 -0.57 19.29
N THR A 174 -6.09 0.69 19.27
CA THR A 174 -5.23 1.85 18.97
C THR A 174 -4.02 1.89 19.91
N TYR A 175 -4.26 1.70 21.21
CA TYR A 175 -3.17 1.60 22.17
C TYR A 175 -2.21 0.44 21.84
N SER A 176 -2.74 -0.73 21.48
CA SER A 176 -1.94 -1.91 21.15
C SER A 176 -1.04 -1.71 19.92
N PHE A 177 -1.56 -1.09 18.86
CA PHE A 177 -0.79 -0.80 17.65
C PHE A 177 0.29 0.27 17.88
N THR A 178 -0.10 1.40 18.48
CA THR A 178 0.80 2.55 18.71
C THR A 178 1.92 2.26 19.71
N HIS A 179 1.73 1.29 20.62
CA HIS A 179 2.71 0.93 21.66
C HIS A 179 3.45 -0.40 21.39
N SER A 180 3.19 -1.05 20.26
CA SER A 180 3.94 -2.27 19.90
C SER A 180 5.40 -1.94 19.59
N LYS A 181 6.33 -2.46 20.39
CA LYS A 181 7.77 -2.24 20.22
C LYS A 181 8.31 -2.86 18.92
N VAL A 182 7.80 -4.04 18.57
CA VAL A 182 8.23 -4.74 17.35
C VAL A 182 7.71 -4.01 16.12
N LEU A 183 6.42 -3.61 16.13
CA LEU A 183 5.85 -2.83 15.04
C LEU A 183 6.59 -1.50 14.90
N LYS A 184 6.84 -0.78 16.01
CA LYS A 184 7.63 0.45 16.00
C LYS A 184 8.99 0.25 15.32
N LYS A 185 9.73 -0.79 15.70
CA LYS A 185 11.05 -1.10 15.10
C LYS A 185 10.95 -1.28 13.58
N HIS A 186 9.93 -1.97 13.09
CA HIS A 186 9.73 -2.16 11.64
C HIS A 186 9.29 -0.86 10.95
N ILE A 187 8.38 -0.09 11.55
CA ILE A 187 7.94 1.20 11.00
C ILE A 187 9.10 2.22 10.97
N ASP A 188 9.94 2.27 12.01
CA ASP A 188 11.19 3.04 12.01
C ASP A 188 12.07 2.65 10.80
N PHE A 189 12.17 1.36 10.50
CA PHE A 189 12.92 0.88 9.35
C PHE A 189 12.31 1.35 8.02
N PHE A 190 10.98 1.28 7.86
CA PHE A 190 10.28 1.80 6.67
C PHE A 190 10.51 3.31 6.46
N PHE A 191 10.55 4.11 7.53
CA PHE A 191 10.80 5.55 7.41
C PHE A 191 12.27 5.91 7.19
N THR A 192 13.21 5.03 7.56
CA THR A 192 14.65 5.29 7.38
C THR A 192 15.21 4.71 6.09
N HIS A 193 14.60 3.66 5.56
CA HIS A 193 15.06 2.93 4.37
C HIS A 193 13.99 2.86 3.28
N GLY A 194 12.89 3.59 3.42
CA GLY A 194 11.83 3.59 2.43
C GLY A 194 11.34 4.97 2.06
N SER A 195 10.68 5.03 0.91
CA SER A 195 10.22 6.24 0.25
C SER A 195 9.04 5.93 -0.66
N MET A 196 8.30 6.95 -1.09
CA MET A 196 7.26 6.80 -2.12
C MET A 196 7.85 6.40 -3.47
N TYR A 197 9.06 6.86 -3.77
CA TYR A 197 9.81 6.51 -4.95
C TYR A 197 11.31 6.70 -4.73
N LYS A 198 12.13 6.00 -5.52
CA LYS A 198 13.57 6.17 -5.56
C LYS A 198 14.04 6.39 -6.98
N ILE A 199 14.95 7.35 -7.17
CA ILE A 199 15.74 7.43 -8.40
C ILE A 199 17.13 6.89 -8.10
N ILE A 200 17.59 5.93 -8.90
CA ILE A 200 18.93 5.37 -8.80
C ILE A 200 19.49 4.97 -10.17
N ASN A 201 20.63 5.58 -10.54
CA ASN A 201 21.31 5.38 -11.83
C ASN A 201 20.34 5.54 -13.01
N HIS A 202 19.59 6.65 -13.03
CA HIS A 202 18.54 6.96 -14.00
C HIS A 202 17.29 6.06 -13.94
N ASN A 203 17.24 5.05 -13.07
CA ASN A 203 16.03 4.24 -12.91
C ASN A 203 15.10 4.87 -11.89
N ILE A 204 13.82 4.95 -12.22
CA ILE A 204 12.76 5.45 -11.33
C ILE A 204 12.01 4.24 -10.78
N LEU A 205 12.01 4.08 -9.47
CA LEU A 205 11.39 2.96 -8.77
C LEU A 205 10.22 3.48 -7.94
N TYR A 206 9.03 2.93 -8.14
CA TYR A 206 7.86 3.19 -7.29
C TYR A 206 6.93 1.97 -7.25
N HIS A 207 6.09 1.84 -6.23
CA HIS A 207 5.27 0.64 -6.08
C HIS A 207 4.10 0.55 -7.08
N GLY A 208 3.17 1.52 -7.05
CA GLY A 208 1.89 1.43 -7.73
C GLY A 208 1.87 2.06 -9.13
N CYS A 209 1.48 3.32 -9.18
CA CYS A 209 1.32 4.08 -10.41
C CYS A 209 1.62 5.57 -10.21
N ILE A 210 1.73 6.28 -11.34
CA ILE A 210 1.56 7.73 -11.39
C ILE A 210 0.14 7.98 -11.93
N PRO A 211 -0.80 8.53 -11.13
CA PRO A 211 -2.18 8.71 -11.56
C PRO A 211 -2.32 9.56 -12.83
N MET A 212 -3.05 9.03 -13.82
CA MET A 212 -3.26 9.65 -15.13
C MET A 212 -4.75 9.84 -15.43
N THR A 213 -5.05 10.81 -16.28
CA THR A 213 -6.37 11.00 -16.90
C THR A 213 -6.51 10.12 -18.16
N GLU A 214 -7.73 10.06 -18.69
CA GLU A 214 -7.97 9.45 -20.01
C GLU A 214 -7.34 10.25 -21.15
N ASP A 215 -7.10 11.54 -20.97
CA ASP A 215 -6.52 12.46 -21.96
C ASP A 215 -4.98 12.55 -21.88
N GLU A 216 -4.32 11.53 -21.35
CA GLU A 216 -2.85 11.44 -21.34
C GLU A 216 -2.13 12.46 -20.42
N GLU A 217 -2.88 13.09 -19.50
CA GLU A 217 -2.37 14.07 -18.54
C GLU A 217 -2.23 13.49 -17.12
N PHE A 218 -1.40 14.13 -16.28
CA PHE A 218 -1.32 13.76 -14.87
C PHE A 218 -2.62 14.13 -14.16
N LEU A 219 -3.18 13.19 -13.39
CA LEU A 219 -4.45 13.40 -12.69
C LEU A 219 -4.21 14.23 -11.41
N PRO A 220 -4.77 15.44 -11.30
CA PRO A 220 -4.56 16.28 -10.12
C PRO A 220 -5.39 15.81 -8.92
N LEU A 221 -4.75 15.83 -7.75
CA LEU A 221 -5.37 15.70 -6.43
C LEU A 221 -5.46 17.08 -5.78
N SER A 222 -6.67 17.48 -5.39
CA SER A 222 -6.89 18.71 -4.62
C SER A 222 -6.56 18.43 -3.14
N THR A 223 -5.64 19.21 -2.58
CA THR A 223 -5.19 19.07 -1.20
C THR A 223 -5.35 20.38 -0.44
N ARG A 224 -5.05 20.38 0.88
CA ARG A 224 -5.00 21.63 1.67
C ARG A 224 -3.94 22.61 1.16
N ASP A 225 -2.90 22.10 0.48
CA ASP A 225 -1.75 22.88 -0.01
C ASP A 225 -1.91 23.25 -1.51
N GLY A 226 -3.10 23.03 -2.07
CA GLY A 226 -3.43 23.24 -3.49
C GLY A 226 -3.46 21.94 -4.29
N GLU A 227 -3.53 22.06 -5.62
CA GLU A 227 -3.54 20.89 -6.51
C GLU A 227 -2.12 20.37 -6.72
N VAL A 228 -1.97 19.05 -6.62
CA VAL A 228 -0.71 18.33 -6.87
C VAL A 228 -0.94 17.15 -7.82
N SER A 229 0.03 16.88 -8.68
CA SER A 229 0.00 15.80 -9.69
C SER A 229 1.42 15.36 -10.01
N GLY A 230 1.60 14.26 -10.76
CA GLY A 230 2.91 13.82 -11.23
C GLY A 230 3.89 13.58 -10.08
N LYS A 231 5.14 14.06 -10.23
CA LYS A 231 6.17 13.93 -9.20
C LYS A 231 5.77 14.65 -7.91
N ARG A 232 5.17 15.84 -8.03
CA ARG A 232 4.75 16.64 -6.88
C ARG A 232 3.70 15.94 -6.01
N LEU A 233 2.85 15.09 -6.61
CA LEU A 233 1.93 14.23 -5.83
C LEU A 233 2.69 13.19 -5.01
N MET A 234 3.73 12.56 -5.58
CA MET A 234 4.55 11.59 -4.85
C MET A 234 5.28 12.25 -3.67
N ASP A 235 5.88 13.42 -3.91
CA ASP A 235 6.54 14.23 -2.88
C ASP A 235 5.55 14.62 -1.76
N TYR A 236 4.35 15.04 -2.13
CA TYR A 236 3.28 15.39 -1.19
C TYR A 236 2.87 14.19 -0.33
N CYS A 237 2.67 13.02 -0.95
CA CYS A 237 2.31 11.79 -0.24
C CYS A 237 3.39 11.39 0.78
N GLU A 238 4.66 11.42 0.38
CA GLU A 238 5.78 11.12 1.27
C GLU A 238 5.83 12.09 2.45
N GLN A 239 5.72 13.38 2.16
CA GLN A 239 5.72 14.43 3.19
C GLN A 239 4.58 14.24 4.19
N LYS A 240 3.37 13.85 3.75
CA LYS A 240 2.26 13.57 4.67
C LYS A 240 2.50 12.33 5.53
N CYS A 241 3.10 11.28 4.99
CA CYS A 241 3.53 10.13 5.80
C CYS A 241 4.54 10.54 6.89
N ILE A 242 5.53 11.39 6.53
CA ILE A 242 6.55 11.91 7.46
C ILE A 242 5.91 12.79 8.54
N GLU A 243 5.01 13.71 8.18
CA GLU A 243 4.26 14.54 9.13
C GLU A 243 3.45 13.69 10.11
N ALA A 244 2.70 12.71 9.59
CA ALA A 244 1.91 11.79 10.38
C ALA A 244 2.74 10.97 11.38
N TYR A 245 4.02 10.72 11.08
CA TYR A 245 4.92 10.00 11.98
C TYR A 245 5.64 10.93 12.96
N PHE A 246 6.35 11.95 12.47
CA PHE A 246 7.30 12.75 13.25
C PHE A 246 6.74 14.04 13.85
N MET A 247 5.64 14.58 13.34
CA MET A 247 5.08 15.84 13.85
C MET A 247 4.64 15.68 15.31
N ASN A 248 4.98 16.67 16.15
CA ASN A 248 4.48 16.73 17.51
C ASN A 248 3.01 17.19 17.48
N GLU A 249 2.11 16.31 17.94
CA GLU A 249 0.67 16.57 18.01
C GLU A 249 0.32 17.84 18.81
N GLU A 250 1.12 18.17 19.84
CA GLU A 250 0.88 19.37 20.65
C GLU A 250 1.09 20.69 19.87
N LEU A 251 1.89 20.67 18.79
CA LEU A 251 2.20 21.86 18.00
C LEU A 251 1.14 22.14 16.93
N ASP A 252 0.66 21.10 16.25
CA ASP A 252 -0.39 21.20 15.24
C ASP A 252 -1.26 19.94 15.23
N PRO A 253 -2.26 19.85 16.13
CA PRO A 253 -3.10 18.66 16.24
C PRO A 253 -3.97 18.44 14.98
N ASN A 254 -4.38 19.52 14.31
CA ASN A 254 -5.20 19.42 13.11
C ASN A 254 -4.38 19.01 11.88
N GLY A 255 -3.13 19.47 11.79
CA GLY A 255 -2.17 19.03 10.78
C GLY A 255 -1.79 17.56 10.98
N LYS A 256 -1.49 17.16 12.23
CA LYS A 256 -1.21 15.77 12.59
C LYS A 256 -2.36 14.84 12.23
N LEU A 257 -3.58 15.19 12.64
CA LEU A 257 -4.78 14.40 12.34
C LEU A 257 -5.00 14.28 10.82
N TYR A 258 -4.84 15.36 10.07
CA TYR A 258 -4.96 15.34 8.62
C TYR A 258 -3.93 14.40 7.96
N ALA A 259 -2.68 14.49 8.39
CA ALA A 259 -1.61 13.63 7.89
C ALA A 259 -1.86 12.15 8.25
N THR A 260 -2.32 11.87 9.47
CA THR A 260 -2.68 10.51 9.91
C THR A 260 -3.87 9.95 9.14
N ASP A 261 -4.91 10.76 8.88
CA ASP A 261 -6.06 10.35 8.06
C ASP A 261 -5.70 10.15 6.58
N PHE A 262 -4.64 10.79 6.09
CA PHE A 262 -4.17 10.63 4.71
C PHE A 262 -3.63 9.23 4.41
N PHE A 263 -3.17 8.46 5.41
CA PHE A 263 -2.78 7.05 5.21
C PHE A 263 -3.92 6.19 4.66
N TRP A 264 -5.14 6.39 5.16
CA TRP A 264 -6.31 5.68 4.64
C TRP A 264 -6.62 6.11 3.20
N TYR A 265 -6.43 7.39 2.87
CA TYR A 265 -6.57 7.84 1.48
C TYR A 265 -5.52 7.21 0.57
N LEU A 266 -4.28 7.04 1.02
CA LEU A 266 -3.25 6.34 0.26
C LEU A 266 -3.63 4.87 0.00
N TRP A 267 -4.28 4.22 0.95
CA TRP A 267 -4.73 2.83 0.81
C TRP A 267 -5.81 2.63 -0.26
N CYS A 268 -6.85 3.48 -0.31
CA CYS A 268 -8.03 3.23 -1.16
C CYS A 268 -8.55 4.44 -1.96
N GLY A 269 -7.86 5.57 -1.93
CA GLY A 269 -8.26 6.79 -2.64
C GLY A 269 -8.08 6.66 -4.16
N PRO A 270 -9.04 7.11 -4.98
CA PRO A 270 -9.01 6.93 -6.44
C PRO A 270 -7.84 7.59 -7.15
N LYS A 271 -7.27 8.62 -6.52
CA LYS A 271 -6.12 9.37 -7.03
C LYS A 271 -4.85 9.05 -6.26
N SER A 272 -4.86 8.01 -5.40
CA SER A 272 -3.66 7.56 -4.71
C SER A 272 -2.72 6.85 -5.70
N PRO A 273 -1.41 7.18 -5.68
CA PRO A 273 -0.39 6.45 -6.45
C PRO A 273 -0.19 5.00 -5.97
N LEU A 274 -0.72 4.63 -4.81
CA LEU A 274 -0.60 3.28 -4.25
C LEU A 274 -1.84 2.41 -4.48
N PHE A 275 -2.99 3.00 -4.81
CA PHE A 275 -4.22 2.24 -4.99
C PHE A 275 -4.50 1.85 -6.44
N GLY A 276 -4.41 2.83 -7.36
CA GLY A 276 -4.48 2.58 -8.80
C GLY A 276 -5.85 2.13 -9.33
N LYS A 277 -6.93 2.28 -8.57
CA LYS A 277 -8.31 1.96 -8.97
C LYS A 277 -9.27 3.09 -8.63
N ASP A 278 -10.46 3.10 -9.22
CA ASP A 278 -11.50 4.12 -9.01
C ASP A 278 -12.22 4.03 -7.65
N LYS A 279 -12.34 2.83 -7.08
CA LYS A 279 -12.96 2.59 -5.77
C LYS A 279 -12.56 1.24 -5.21
N MET A 280 -12.75 1.09 -3.90
CA MET A 280 -12.60 -0.19 -3.17
C MET A 280 -13.98 -0.81 -2.96
N THR A 281 -14.23 -2.02 -3.48
CA THR A 281 -15.54 -2.70 -3.41
C THR A 281 -15.65 -3.75 -2.31
N THR A 282 -14.96 -3.55 -1.18
CA THR A 282 -14.93 -4.50 -0.05
C THR A 282 -16.35 -4.76 0.51
N PHE A 283 -17.17 -3.71 0.67
CA PHE A 283 -18.55 -3.86 1.17
C PHE A 283 -19.38 -4.76 0.24
N GLU A 284 -19.28 -4.53 -1.06
CA GLU A 284 -19.99 -5.28 -2.08
C GLU A 284 -19.54 -6.74 -2.12
N HIS A 285 -18.24 -7.01 -2.01
CA HIS A 285 -17.73 -8.38 -1.89
C HIS A 285 -18.31 -9.12 -0.67
N CYS A 286 -18.40 -8.44 0.47
CA CYS A 286 -18.96 -9.01 1.70
C CYS A 286 -20.48 -9.28 1.58
N PHE A 287 -21.26 -8.33 1.05
CA PHE A 287 -22.72 -8.36 1.19
C PHE A 287 -23.52 -8.56 -0.09
N ILE A 288 -22.92 -8.44 -1.27
CA ILE A 288 -23.63 -8.50 -2.55
C ILE A 288 -23.12 -9.70 -3.36
N GLU A 289 -24.04 -10.51 -3.88
CA GLU A 289 -23.71 -11.66 -4.73
C GLU A 289 -23.43 -11.24 -6.20
N ASP A 290 -24.14 -10.21 -6.69
CA ASP A 290 -24.00 -9.71 -8.06
C ASP A 290 -22.60 -9.11 -8.27
N THR A 291 -21.75 -9.84 -9.02
CA THR A 291 -20.35 -9.48 -9.28
C THR A 291 -20.19 -8.23 -10.14
N GLU A 292 -21.25 -7.73 -10.78
CA GLU A 292 -21.22 -6.42 -11.43
C GLU A 292 -20.95 -5.29 -10.41
N SER A 293 -21.42 -5.45 -9.17
CA SER A 293 -21.15 -4.50 -8.08
C SER A 293 -19.70 -4.53 -7.58
N HIS A 294 -18.95 -5.59 -7.89
CA HIS A 294 -17.56 -5.78 -7.45
C HIS A 294 -16.55 -5.11 -8.38
N LYS A 295 -16.99 -4.55 -9.51
CA LYS A 295 -16.10 -3.98 -10.53
C LYS A 295 -15.35 -2.76 -9.99
N GLU A 296 -14.04 -2.85 -10.10
CA GLU A 296 -13.08 -1.77 -9.84
C GLU A 296 -12.35 -1.48 -11.16
N SER A 297 -12.42 -0.23 -11.61
CA SER A 297 -11.77 0.23 -12.83
C SER A 297 -10.36 0.69 -12.51
N PHE A 298 -9.37 0.18 -13.26
CA PHE A 298 -7.99 0.63 -13.11
C PHE A 298 -7.82 2.07 -13.58
N ASN A 299 -6.94 2.80 -12.90
CA ASN A 299 -6.50 4.12 -13.35
C ASN A 299 -5.92 4.03 -14.78
N SER A 300 -6.13 5.09 -15.58
CA SER A 300 -5.69 5.15 -16.98
C SER A 300 -4.19 4.90 -17.18
N TYR A 301 -3.37 5.14 -16.14
CA TYR A 301 -1.96 4.75 -16.09
C TYR A 301 -1.72 3.33 -16.64
N TYR A 302 -2.47 2.32 -16.16
CA TYR A 302 -2.24 0.92 -16.54
C TYR A 302 -2.56 0.61 -18.01
N LYS A 303 -3.34 1.47 -18.67
CA LYS A 303 -3.58 1.42 -20.12
C LYS A 303 -2.44 2.09 -20.88
N TRP A 304 -1.90 3.18 -20.33
CA TRP A 304 -0.97 4.07 -21.02
C TRP A 304 0.50 3.67 -20.93
N ILE A 305 0.88 2.90 -19.92
CA ILE A 305 2.25 2.35 -19.78
C ILE A 305 2.69 1.45 -20.94
N GLU A 306 1.77 1.03 -21.82
CA GLU A 306 2.12 0.32 -23.05
C GLU A 306 2.71 1.25 -24.12
N LYS A 307 2.47 2.57 -24.04
CA LYS A 307 2.92 3.57 -25.01
C LYS A 307 4.21 4.25 -24.53
N GLU A 308 5.23 4.23 -25.38
CA GLU A 308 6.56 4.81 -25.08
C GLU A 308 6.52 6.30 -24.75
N SER A 309 5.78 7.10 -25.53
CA SER A 309 5.67 8.56 -25.31
C SER A 309 5.15 8.95 -23.93
N TYR A 310 4.39 8.06 -23.28
CA TYR A 310 3.86 8.29 -21.94
C TYR A 310 4.87 7.96 -20.86
N VAL A 311 5.60 6.86 -21.05
CA VAL A 311 6.70 6.51 -20.16
C VAL A 311 7.77 7.60 -20.22
N ASP A 312 8.04 8.15 -21.41
CA ASP A 312 8.94 9.30 -21.57
C ASP A 312 8.43 10.54 -20.82
N LYS A 313 7.12 10.84 -20.90
CA LYS A 313 6.50 11.94 -20.15
C LYS A 313 6.65 11.76 -18.64
N ILE A 314 6.47 10.54 -18.13
CA ILE A 314 6.69 10.26 -16.70
C ILE A 314 8.17 10.43 -16.36
N ILE A 315 9.09 9.86 -17.15
CA ILE A 315 10.53 9.99 -16.90
C ILE A 315 10.95 11.47 -16.82
N GLN A 316 10.48 12.30 -17.75
CA GLN A 316 10.75 13.74 -17.76
C GLN A 316 10.15 14.48 -16.56
N GLU A 317 8.98 14.08 -16.09
CA GLU A 317 8.35 14.65 -14.87
C GLU A 317 9.19 14.38 -13.61
N PHE A 318 10.06 13.37 -13.63
CA PHE A 318 11.03 13.07 -12.58
C PHE A 318 12.43 13.64 -12.85
N ASP A 319 12.55 14.57 -13.80
CA ASP A 319 13.81 15.22 -14.20
C ASP A 319 14.89 14.26 -14.75
N GLU A 320 14.48 13.12 -15.30
CA GLU A 320 15.36 12.08 -15.86
C GLU A 320 15.34 12.04 -17.40
N ASP A 321 16.36 11.41 -18.00
CA ASP A 321 16.50 11.29 -19.47
C ASP A 321 15.82 10.03 -20.01
N PRO A 322 14.77 10.13 -20.85
CA PRO A 322 14.08 8.96 -21.42
C PRO A 322 14.92 8.04 -22.30
N GLU A 323 16.12 8.45 -22.71
CA GLU A 323 17.06 7.62 -23.48
C GLU A 323 17.95 6.74 -22.60
N LEU A 324 18.04 7.05 -21.31
CA LEU A 324 18.90 6.37 -20.32
C LEU A 324 18.09 5.68 -19.21
N SER A 325 16.86 6.13 -19.02
CA SER A 325 16.07 5.84 -17.83
C SER A 325 15.06 4.73 -18.05
N HIS A 326 14.77 4.01 -16.98
CA HIS A 326 13.73 2.99 -16.94
C HIS A 326 12.84 3.21 -15.74
N ILE A 327 11.57 2.87 -15.90
CA ILE A 327 10.62 2.80 -14.79
C ILE A 327 10.55 1.35 -14.30
N VAL A 328 10.64 1.16 -12.99
CA VAL A 328 10.42 -0.13 -12.34
C VAL A 328 9.27 0.01 -11.36
N ASN A 329 8.20 -0.76 -11.56
CA ASN A 329 7.06 -0.75 -10.66
C ASN A 329 6.50 -2.16 -10.35
N GLY A 330 5.50 -2.20 -9.47
CA GLY A 330 4.80 -3.42 -9.06
C GLY A 330 3.28 -3.23 -9.03
N HIS A 331 2.63 -3.73 -7.97
CA HIS A 331 1.22 -3.59 -7.61
C HIS A 331 0.22 -4.42 -8.42
N VAL A 332 0.34 -4.43 -9.76
CA VAL A 332 -0.57 -5.21 -10.61
C VAL A 332 0.14 -6.48 -11.08
N PRO A 333 -0.40 -7.67 -10.74
CA PRO A 333 0.24 -8.93 -11.10
C PRO A 333 0.19 -9.17 -12.61
N VAL A 334 1.35 -9.45 -13.19
CA VAL A 334 1.50 -9.80 -14.61
C VAL A 334 0.85 -11.15 -14.87
N LYS A 335 -0.12 -11.20 -15.79
CA LYS A 335 -0.82 -12.44 -16.16
C LYS A 335 -0.03 -13.20 -17.22
N SER A 336 1.16 -13.67 -16.87
CA SER A 336 2.07 -14.36 -17.81
C SER A 336 1.42 -15.58 -18.48
N LYS A 337 0.55 -16.32 -17.78
CA LYS A 337 -0.26 -17.41 -18.36
C LYS A 337 -1.19 -16.97 -19.50
N LYS A 338 -1.57 -15.69 -19.55
CA LYS A 338 -2.39 -15.09 -20.61
C LYS A 338 -1.55 -14.37 -21.68
N GLY A 339 -0.23 -14.55 -21.65
CA GLY A 339 0.69 -13.93 -22.61
C GLY A 339 1.07 -12.49 -22.29
N GLU A 340 0.74 -11.98 -21.11
CA GLU A 340 1.15 -10.63 -20.70
C GLU A 340 2.65 -10.56 -20.44
N SER A 341 3.30 -9.53 -20.98
CA SER A 341 4.72 -9.24 -20.78
C SER A 341 4.92 -8.32 -19.56
N PRO A 342 5.92 -8.58 -18.71
CA PRO A 342 6.36 -7.65 -17.66
C PRO A 342 7.11 -6.44 -18.23
N ILE A 343 7.54 -6.51 -19.49
CA ILE A 343 8.23 -5.44 -20.21
C ILE A 343 7.17 -4.67 -21.01
N LYS A 344 7.09 -3.36 -20.79
CA LYS A 344 6.14 -2.42 -21.39
C LYS A 344 6.88 -1.32 -22.15
N ALA A 345 6.17 -0.53 -22.96
CA ALA A 345 6.69 0.66 -23.63
C ALA A 345 8.06 0.44 -24.31
N SER A 346 8.14 -0.56 -25.20
CA SER A 346 9.37 -0.89 -25.95
C SER A 346 10.61 -1.20 -25.10
N GLY A 347 10.45 -1.56 -23.82
CA GLY A 347 11.58 -1.82 -22.91
C GLY A 347 11.83 -0.76 -21.86
N LYS A 348 11.09 0.36 -21.85
CA LYS A 348 11.30 1.47 -20.90
C LYS A 348 10.64 1.29 -19.54
N LEU A 349 9.72 0.33 -19.39
CA LEU A 349 9.04 0.08 -18.11
C LEU A 349 9.00 -1.42 -17.80
N PHE A 350 9.34 -1.77 -16.57
CA PHE A 350 9.35 -3.13 -16.04
C PHE A 350 8.40 -3.28 -14.85
N ILE A 351 7.42 -4.16 -14.99
CA ILE A 351 6.52 -4.56 -13.89
C ILE A 351 7.11 -5.81 -13.23
N ILE A 352 7.61 -5.66 -12.00
CA ILE A 352 8.29 -6.73 -11.25
C ILE A 352 7.44 -7.32 -10.13
N ASP A 353 6.11 -7.21 -10.23
CA ASP A 353 5.19 -7.58 -9.16
C ASP A 353 5.40 -9.01 -8.63
N GLY A 354 5.32 -9.11 -7.29
CA GLY A 354 5.58 -10.31 -6.53
C GLY A 354 4.38 -11.23 -6.55
N GLY A 355 4.37 -12.17 -7.48
CA GLY A 355 3.46 -13.32 -7.45
C GLY A 355 3.67 -14.26 -6.26
N ILE A 356 4.34 -13.84 -5.18
CA ILE A 356 4.70 -14.65 -3.99
C ILE A 356 3.45 -15.02 -3.17
N SER A 357 2.39 -14.21 -3.26
CA SER A 357 1.13 -14.51 -2.59
C SER A 357 0.41 -15.66 -3.29
N LYS A 358 0.22 -16.77 -2.56
CA LYS A 358 -0.48 -17.99 -3.03
C LYS A 358 -1.84 -17.71 -3.66
N ALA A 359 -2.57 -16.72 -3.15
CA ALA A 359 -3.86 -16.31 -3.69
C ALA A 359 -3.79 -15.90 -5.17
N TYR A 360 -2.63 -15.43 -5.62
CA TYR A 360 -2.39 -14.95 -6.99
C TYR A 360 -1.70 -15.99 -7.90
N HIS A 361 -1.13 -17.08 -7.36
CA HIS A 361 -0.44 -18.11 -8.17
C HIS A 361 -1.34 -18.73 -9.25
N SER A 362 -2.63 -18.89 -8.94
CA SER A 362 -3.63 -19.39 -9.89
C SER A 362 -3.74 -18.48 -11.12
N LYS A 363 -3.57 -17.16 -10.95
CA LYS A 363 -3.70 -16.12 -11.98
C LYS A 363 -2.37 -15.80 -12.67
N THR A 364 -1.25 -15.69 -11.94
CA THR A 364 0.07 -15.31 -12.47
C THR A 364 0.80 -16.49 -13.09
N GLY A 365 0.79 -17.65 -12.41
CA GLY A 365 1.55 -18.84 -12.80
C GLY A 365 3.05 -18.78 -12.48
N ILE A 366 3.50 -17.78 -11.74
CA ILE A 366 4.88 -17.56 -11.31
C ILE A 366 4.89 -16.89 -9.93
N ALA A 367 6.03 -16.99 -9.23
CA ALA A 367 6.25 -16.38 -7.92
C ALA A 367 6.72 -14.91 -7.98
N GLY A 368 6.82 -14.33 -9.19
CA GLY A 368 7.18 -12.92 -9.42
C GLY A 368 8.45 -12.75 -10.23
N TYR A 369 8.93 -11.51 -10.32
CA TYR A 369 10.12 -11.14 -11.07
C TYR A 369 11.13 -10.38 -10.21
N THR A 370 12.40 -10.46 -10.58
CA THR A 370 13.45 -9.58 -10.08
C THR A 370 14.19 -8.97 -11.25
N LEU A 371 14.35 -7.66 -11.24
CA LEU A 371 15.20 -6.97 -12.20
C LEU A 371 16.64 -6.92 -11.66
N ILE A 372 17.58 -7.35 -12.48
CA ILE A 372 19.01 -7.35 -12.19
C ILE A 372 19.66 -6.30 -13.08
N TYR A 373 20.24 -5.28 -12.46
CA TYR A 373 20.95 -4.19 -13.13
C TYR A 373 22.45 -4.32 -12.89
N ASP A 374 23.25 -4.32 -13.96
CA ASP A 374 24.71 -4.24 -13.86
C ASP A 374 25.33 -3.31 -14.91
N SER A 375 26.66 -3.16 -14.86
CA SER A 375 27.40 -2.24 -15.74
C SER A 375 27.30 -2.53 -17.25
N LYS A 376 26.72 -3.67 -17.67
CA LYS A 376 26.67 -4.12 -19.06
C LYS A 376 25.26 -4.46 -19.54
N HIS A 377 24.35 -4.88 -18.67
CA HIS A 377 23.00 -5.28 -19.07
C HIS A 377 21.96 -5.13 -17.97
N LEU A 378 20.68 -4.99 -18.38
CA LEU A 378 19.53 -5.35 -17.56
C LEU A 378 19.13 -6.80 -17.86
N SER A 379 18.82 -7.56 -16.82
CA SER A 379 18.25 -8.90 -16.93
C SER A 379 17.03 -9.05 -16.03
N LEU A 380 16.03 -9.80 -16.48
CA LEU A 380 14.85 -10.12 -15.71
C LEU A 380 14.91 -11.59 -15.29
N ALA A 381 14.87 -11.83 -13.98
CA ALA A 381 14.79 -13.15 -13.38
C ALA A 381 13.32 -13.48 -13.07
N LYS A 382 12.81 -14.55 -13.67
CA LYS A 382 11.44 -15.06 -13.46
C LYS A 382 11.46 -16.18 -12.43
N HIS A 383 10.79 -15.97 -11.31
CA HIS A 383 10.77 -16.92 -10.19
C HIS A 383 9.63 -17.93 -10.34
N LYS A 384 9.94 -19.19 -10.01
CA LYS A 384 8.95 -20.27 -9.86
C LYS A 384 8.58 -20.40 -8.39
N ASP A 385 7.48 -21.09 -8.13
CA ASP A 385 7.04 -21.40 -6.77
C ASP A 385 8.15 -22.11 -6.00
N PHE A 386 8.33 -21.74 -4.73
CA PHE A 386 9.33 -22.35 -3.89
C PHE A 386 8.90 -23.76 -3.45
N HIS A 387 9.68 -24.76 -3.84
CA HIS A 387 9.49 -26.15 -3.42
C HIS A 387 10.73 -26.65 -2.68
N LYS A 388 10.57 -26.94 -1.39
CA LYS A 388 11.66 -27.40 -0.53
C LYS A 388 12.22 -28.73 -1.04
N GLY A 389 13.51 -28.75 -1.36
CA GLY A 389 14.21 -29.95 -1.87
C GLY A 389 14.22 -30.09 -3.39
N GLU A 390 13.63 -29.13 -4.13
CA GLU A 390 13.64 -29.09 -5.58
C GLU A 390 14.56 -27.96 -6.12
N GLU A 391 14.76 -27.92 -7.44
CA GLU A 391 15.46 -26.83 -8.10
C GLU A 391 14.55 -25.59 -8.18
N ASN A 392 14.98 -24.52 -7.50
CA ASN A 392 14.24 -23.25 -7.42
C ASN A 392 14.95 -22.12 -8.18
N THR A 393 15.89 -22.45 -9.06
CA THR A 393 16.66 -21.46 -9.82
C THR A 393 15.73 -20.66 -10.75
N PRO A 394 15.76 -19.32 -10.71
CA PRO A 394 14.92 -18.51 -11.60
C PRO A 394 15.39 -18.61 -13.05
N GLU A 395 14.45 -18.42 -13.98
CA GLU A 395 14.75 -18.29 -15.41
C GLU A 395 15.21 -16.85 -15.68
N ILE A 396 16.49 -16.66 -16.03
CA ILE A 396 17.07 -15.33 -16.27
C ILE A 396 17.12 -15.03 -17.77
N GLN A 397 16.57 -13.88 -18.16
CA GLN A 397 16.61 -13.37 -19.53
C GLN A 397 17.22 -11.97 -19.54
N MET A 398 18.25 -11.76 -20.36
CA MET A 398 18.75 -10.41 -20.65
C MET A 398 17.72 -9.64 -21.46
N VAL A 399 17.29 -8.48 -20.95
CA VAL A 399 16.25 -7.65 -21.56
C VAL A 399 16.84 -6.44 -22.29
N GLU A 400 18.00 -5.97 -21.84
CA GLU A 400 18.67 -4.83 -22.46
C GLU A 400 20.19 -4.98 -22.33
N ARG A 401 20.93 -4.52 -23.34
CA ARG A 401 22.38 -4.41 -23.30
C ARG A 401 22.78 -2.95 -23.36
N MET A 402 23.53 -2.50 -22.36
CA MET A 402 24.03 -1.14 -22.29
C MET A 402 24.89 -0.82 -23.51
N LYS A 403 24.68 0.36 -24.12
CA LYS A 403 25.44 0.85 -25.29
C LYS A 403 26.94 0.91 -24.98
N THR A 404 27.28 1.33 -23.76
CA THR A 404 28.66 1.33 -23.24
C THR A 404 28.68 0.83 -21.80
N ARG A 405 29.83 0.36 -21.33
CA ARG A 405 29.96 -0.11 -19.95
C ARG A 405 29.92 1.08 -19.00
N ILE A 406 28.94 1.10 -18.11
CA ILE A 406 28.79 2.13 -17.08
C ILE A 406 29.93 2.01 -16.07
N ARG A 407 30.60 3.12 -15.79
CA ARG A 407 31.67 3.20 -14.77
C ARG A 407 31.09 3.73 -13.47
N ILE A 408 31.77 3.43 -12.36
CA ILE A 408 31.37 3.91 -11.03
C ILE A 408 31.21 5.43 -11.01
N GLY A 409 32.09 6.18 -11.68
CA GLY A 409 31.97 7.65 -11.70
C GLY A 409 30.78 8.21 -12.49
N GLU A 410 30.04 7.37 -13.21
CA GLU A 410 28.81 7.71 -13.94
C GLU A 410 27.55 7.31 -13.15
N THR A 411 27.70 6.59 -12.02
CA THR A 411 26.59 6.31 -11.12
C THR A 411 26.32 7.49 -10.21
N ASP A 412 25.12 7.55 -9.62
CA ASP A 412 24.76 8.62 -8.68
C ASP A 412 25.75 8.69 -7.52
N LYS A 413 26.18 7.53 -7.00
CA LYS A 413 27.20 7.45 -5.95
C LYS A 413 28.55 7.97 -6.42
N GLY A 414 28.93 7.68 -7.66
CA GLY A 414 30.14 8.24 -8.25
C GLY A 414 30.11 9.75 -8.40
N ILE A 415 28.96 10.31 -8.79
CA ILE A 415 28.73 11.75 -8.89
C ILE A 415 28.83 12.39 -7.50
N GLU A 416 28.17 11.81 -6.50
CA GLU A 416 28.26 12.26 -5.10
C GLU A 416 29.70 12.25 -4.58
N LEU A 417 30.44 11.16 -4.79
CA LEU A 417 31.85 11.05 -4.38
C LEU A 417 32.75 12.07 -5.08
N ARG A 418 32.51 12.37 -6.37
CA ARG A 418 33.24 13.41 -7.09
C ARG A 418 32.96 14.79 -6.50
N LYS A 419 31.71 15.09 -6.16
CA LYS A 419 31.34 16.36 -5.51
C LYS A 419 32.03 16.48 -4.15
N GLN A 420 31.98 15.44 -3.32
CA GLN A 420 32.69 15.40 -2.03
C GLN A 420 34.21 15.62 -2.21
N MET A 421 34.81 15.02 -3.24
CA MET A 421 36.23 15.24 -3.55
C MET A 421 36.49 16.72 -3.92
N THR A 422 35.62 17.35 -4.71
CA THR A 422 35.72 18.78 -5.01
C THR A 422 35.59 19.64 -3.75
N ASP A 423 34.57 19.39 -2.92
CA ASP A 423 34.37 20.14 -1.67
C ASP A 423 35.57 20.02 -0.72
N LEU A 424 36.22 18.85 -0.66
CA LEU A 424 37.44 18.63 0.13
C LEU A 424 38.66 19.35 -0.45
N LEU A 425 38.77 19.46 -1.78
CA LEU A 425 39.84 20.22 -2.43
C LEU A 425 39.69 21.72 -2.19
N ASP A 426 38.46 22.23 -2.28
CA ASP A 426 38.15 23.64 -1.98
C ASP A 426 38.44 23.97 -0.50
N LEU A 427 38.09 23.04 0.41
CA LEU A 427 38.42 23.18 1.84
C LEU A 427 39.93 23.20 2.07
N LEU A 428 40.69 22.34 1.39
CA LEU A 428 42.14 22.31 1.48
C LEU A 428 42.76 23.64 0.99
N GLU A 429 42.26 24.17 -0.13
CA GLU A 429 42.69 25.47 -0.66
C GLU A 429 42.38 26.61 0.31
N ALA A 430 41.18 26.62 0.91
CA ALA A 430 40.79 27.61 1.92
C ALA A 430 41.71 27.59 3.16
N TYR A 431 42.16 26.40 3.61
CA TYR A 431 43.16 26.30 4.67
C TYR A 431 44.53 26.84 4.24
N GLN A 432 44.98 26.48 3.04
CA GLN A 432 46.28 26.92 2.51
C GLN A 432 46.35 28.43 2.30
N ASN A 433 45.25 29.05 1.88
CA ASN A 433 45.12 30.49 1.68
C ASN A 433 44.85 31.25 2.99
N GLY A 434 44.61 30.54 4.10
CA GLY A 434 44.33 31.14 5.41
C GLY A 434 42.93 31.77 5.51
N GLU A 435 42.01 31.42 4.61
CA GLU A 435 40.60 31.84 4.66
C GLU A 435 39.86 31.15 5.81
N ILE A 436 40.27 29.92 6.12
CA ILE A 436 39.75 29.12 7.23
C ILE A 436 40.95 28.70 8.11
N LYS A 437 40.76 28.72 9.43
CA LYS A 437 41.76 28.26 10.39
C LYS A 437 41.67 26.75 10.55
N GLU A 438 42.78 26.04 10.34
CA GLU A 438 42.89 24.61 10.65
C GLU A 438 42.68 24.42 12.17
N ALA A 439 41.70 23.59 12.54
CA ALA A 439 41.24 23.39 13.92
C ALA A 439 42.04 22.32 14.67
#